data_AF-A0A2G5D922-F1
#
_entry.id   AF-A0A2G5D922-F1
#
_cell.length_a   1.000
_cell.length_b   1.000
_cell.length_c   1.000
_cell.angle_alpha   90.00
_cell.angle_beta   90.00
_cell.angle_gamma   90.00
#
_symmetry.space_group_name_H-M   'P 1'
#
loop_
_entity.id
_entity.type
_entity.pdbx_description
1 polymer ?
#
loop_
_entity_poly.entity_id
_entity_poly.type
_entity_poly.pdbx_seq_one_letter_code
_entity_poly.pdbx_strand_id
1 'polypeptide(L)'
;MKKLLQLYEGFEGLKCVIDVGSGTGATINKIVTKHPTIKGINFDLPHVIDVAPAYPGVEHIQGDMFVNVLKADAIFMKYFLRLISHPIVSSNLITSCWLHNPGGKERTEKEFEVLSVESGFAGFKVVCSAFNS
;
A
#
# COMPACT_ATOMS: atom_id res chain seq x y z
N MET A 1 0.76 -6.30 -11.97
CA MET A 1 2.07 -6.13 -11.30
C MET A 1 3.27 -6.24 -12.23
N LYS A 2 3.37 -7.25 -13.12
CA LYS A 2 4.51 -7.39 -14.06
C LYS A 2 4.80 -6.09 -14.86
N LYS A 3 3.78 -5.53 -15.53
CA LYS A 3 3.90 -4.28 -16.29
C LYS A 3 4.25 -3.06 -15.43
N LEU A 4 3.72 -2.96 -14.21
CA LEU A 4 4.07 -1.88 -13.28
C LEU A 4 5.55 -1.93 -12.91
N LEU A 5 6.07 -3.11 -12.56
CA LEU A 5 7.49 -3.27 -12.25
C LEU A 5 8.41 -2.98 -13.43
N GLN A 6 7.94 -3.05 -14.68
CA GLN A 6 8.73 -2.68 -15.85
C GLN A 6 8.80 -1.17 -16.08
N LEU A 7 7.77 -0.43 -15.68
CA LEU A 7 7.63 1.00 -15.96
C LEU A 7 8.02 1.88 -14.77
N TYR A 8 8.01 1.32 -13.56
CA TYR A 8 8.22 2.06 -12.32
C TYR A 8 9.56 1.67 -11.68
N GLU A 9 10.43 2.67 -11.54
CA GLU A 9 11.76 2.52 -10.95
C GLU A 9 11.82 3.01 -9.50
N GLY A 10 10.72 3.48 -8.92
CA GLY A 10 10.72 4.07 -7.57
C GLY A 10 10.95 3.09 -6.42
N PHE A 11 11.17 1.79 -6.72
CA PHE A 11 11.63 0.81 -5.74
C PHE A 11 13.16 0.71 -5.66
N GLU A 12 13.90 1.22 -6.64
CA GLU A 12 15.35 1.11 -6.66
C GLU A 12 15.99 1.87 -5.49
N GLY A 13 16.98 1.23 -4.85
CA GLY A 13 17.71 1.80 -3.72
C GLY A 13 16.99 1.79 -2.37
N LEU A 14 15.72 1.36 -2.31
CA LEU A 14 15.02 1.15 -1.04
C LEU A 14 15.61 -0.05 -0.29
N LYS A 15 15.58 -0.02 1.04
CA LYS A 15 16.01 -1.13 1.90
C LYS A 15 14.81 -1.87 2.49
N CYS A 16 13.74 -1.15 2.82
CA CYS A 16 12.53 -1.74 3.41
C CYS A 16 11.26 -1.14 2.81
N VAL A 17 10.36 -2.00 2.35
CA VAL A 17 9.05 -1.61 1.80
C VAL A 17 7.95 -2.37 2.54
N ILE A 18 6.96 -1.63 3.05
CA ILE A 18 5.74 -2.21 3.62
C ILE A 18 4.62 -2.12 2.58
N ASP A 19 3.99 -3.25 2.26
CA ASP A 19 2.74 -3.31 1.50
C ASP A 19 1.58 -3.42 2.50
N VAL A 20 0.72 -2.40 2.54
CA VAL A 20 -0.36 -2.27 3.52
C VAL A 20 -1.71 -2.63 2.89
N GLY A 21 -2.49 -3.48 3.58
CA GLY A 21 -3.70 -4.05 3.00
C GLY A 21 -3.36 -4.98 1.83
N SER A 22 -2.24 -5.67 1.96
CA SER A 22 -1.56 -6.43 0.90
C SER A 22 -2.19 -7.80 0.64
N GLY A 23 -3.13 -8.22 1.48
CA GLY A 23 -3.74 -9.54 1.44
C GLY A 23 -2.72 -10.64 1.73
N THR A 24 -2.69 -11.64 0.84
CA THR A 24 -1.78 -12.79 0.96
C THR A 24 -0.32 -12.48 0.61
N GLY A 25 0.02 -11.25 0.22
CA GLY A 25 1.41 -10.85 -0.06
C GLY A 25 1.96 -11.15 -1.44
N ALA A 26 1.09 -11.52 -2.39
CA ALA A 26 1.49 -11.78 -3.77
C ALA A 26 2.11 -10.55 -4.48
N THR A 27 1.79 -9.33 -4.04
CA THR A 27 2.34 -8.08 -4.60
C THR A 27 3.75 -7.82 -4.07
N ILE A 28 3.93 -7.73 -2.74
CA ILE A 28 5.25 -7.53 -2.14
C ILE A 28 6.25 -8.63 -2.52
N ASN A 29 5.79 -9.89 -2.63
CA ASN A 29 6.62 -10.99 -3.15
C ASN A 29 7.20 -10.67 -4.54
N LYS A 30 6.40 -10.10 -5.45
CA LYS A 30 6.88 -9.72 -6.79
C LYS A 30 7.88 -8.57 -6.75
N ILE A 31 7.73 -7.64 -5.80
CA ILE A 31 8.67 -6.54 -5.60
C ILE A 31 10.01 -7.09 -5.13
N VAL A 32 10.05 -7.88 -4.06
CA VAL A 32 11.31 -8.43 -3.52
C VAL A 32 11.95 -9.45 -4.47
N THR A 33 11.17 -10.18 -5.26
CA THR A 33 11.71 -11.07 -6.31
C THR A 33 12.48 -10.27 -7.37
N LYS A 34 12.02 -9.06 -7.72
CA LYS A 34 12.69 -8.18 -8.68
C LYS A 34 13.85 -7.41 -8.04
N HIS A 35 13.71 -7.01 -6.79
CA HIS A 35 14.70 -6.24 -6.04
C HIS A 35 15.11 -7.01 -4.77
N PRO A 36 15.97 -8.04 -4.86
CA PRO A 36 16.27 -8.95 -3.74
C PRO A 36 16.96 -8.29 -2.55
N THR A 37 17.50 -7.08 -2.72
CA THR A 37 18.08 -6.27 -1.64
C THR A 37 17.02 -5.64 -0.73
N ILE A 38 15.76 -5.56 -1.17
CA ILE A 38 14.65 -5.01 -0.40
C ILE A 38 14.15 -6.07 0.58
N LYS A 39 14.04 -5.69 1.85
CA LYS A 39 13.21 -6.40 2.83
C LYS A 39 11.75 -6.02 2.59
N GLY A 40 10.93 -7.00 2.21
CA GLY A 40 9.49 -6.81 2.03
C GLY A 40 8.72 -7.10 3.32
N ILE A 41 7.77 -6.24 3.67
CA ILE A 41 6.82 -6.48 4.76
C ILE A 41 5.42 -6.58 4.16
N ASN A 42 4.76 -7.71 4.41
CA ASN A 42 3.35 -7.94 4.11
C ASN A 42 2.51 -7.61 5.34
N PHE A 43 1.78 -6.49 5.32
CA PHE A 43 1.00 -6.02 6.46
C PHE A 43 -0.50 -6.06 6.19
N ASP A 44 -1.22 -6.84 6.99
CA ASP A 44 -2.68 -6.97 6.93
C ASP A 44 -3.25 -7.42 8.28
N LEU A 45 -4.58 -7.55 8.35
CA LEU A 45 -5.29 -8.03 9.53
C LEU A 45 -4.86 -9.46 9.90
N PRO A 46 -4.88 -9.83 11.21
CA PRO A 46 -4.39 -11.13 11.67
C PRO A 46 -4.96 -12.32 10.88
N HIS A 47 -6.29 -12.37 10.71
CA HIS A 47 -6.96 -13.47 10.01
C HIS A 47 -6.61 -13.60 8.52
N VAL A 48 -6.14 -12.52 7.89
CA VAL A 48 -5.67 -12.53 6.49
C VAL A 48 -4.25 -13.07 6.42
N ILE A 49 -3.40 -12.64 7.34
CA ILE A 49 -2.00 -13.06 7.44
C ILE A 49 -1.89 -14.53 7.86
N ASP A 50 -2.76 -15.03 8.73
CA ASP A 50 -2.74 -16.42 9.21
C ASP A 50 -2.81 -17.45 8.07
N VAL A 51 -3.40 -17.07 6.93
CA VAL A 51 -3.53 -17.91 5.73
C VAL A 51 -2.59 -17.50 4.59
N ALA A 52 -1.71 -16.53 4.83
CA ALA A 52 -0.75 -16.09 3.82
C ALA A 52 0.38 -17.12 3.65
N PRO A 53 0.73 -17.50 2.42
CA PRO A 53 1.85 -18.40 2.18
C PRO A 53 3.17 -17.69 2.44
N ALA A 54 4.17 -18.43 2.91
CA ALA A 54 5.52 -17.90 3.09
C ALA A 54 6.17 -17.57 1.74
N TYR A 55 6.81 -16.40 1.67
CA TYR A 55 7.61 -15.97 0.52
C TYR A 55 9.04 -15.60 0.95
N PRO A 56 10.08 -16.07 0.24
CA PRO A 56 11.45 -15.64 0.50
C PRO A 56 11.60 -14.12 0.40
N GLY A 57 12.27 -13.51 1.39
CA GLY A 57 12.47 -12.06 1.44
C GLY A 57 11.24 -11.26 1.89
N VAL A 58 10.15 -11.92 2.28
CA VAL A 58 8.94 -11.29 2.81
C VAL A 58 8.74 -11.68 4.28
N GLU A 59 8.50 -10.69 5.12
CA GLU A 59 8.05 -10.85 6.50
C GLU A 59 6.55 -10.54 6.59
N HIS A 60 5.77 -11.45 7.14
CA HIS A 60 4.34 -11.20 7.38
C HIS A 60 4.15 -10.59 8.76
N ILE A 61 3.54 -9.41 8.82
CA ILE A 61 3.24 -8.73 10.07
C ILE A 61 1.74 -8.49 10.17
N GLN A 62 1.19 -8.94 11.28
CA GLN A 62 -0.20 -8.76 11.62
C GLN A 62 -0.39 -7.40 12.28
N GLY A 63 -1.47 -6.72 11.94
CA GLY A 63 -1.84 -5.53 12.68
C GLY A 63 -3.02 -4.78 12.09
N ASP A 64 -3.29 -3.67 12.75
CA ASP A 64 -4.27 -2.71 12.32
C ASP A 64 -3.54 -1.41 11.92
N MET A 65 -3.58 -1.07 10.63
CA MET A 65 -2.94 0.14 10.09
C MET A 65 -3.56 1.44 10.64
N PHE A 66 -4.78 1.36 11.17
CA PHE A 66 -5.46 2.46 11.83
C PHE A 66 -4.90 2.71 13.25
N VAL A 67 -4.10 1.77 13.78
CA VAL A 67 -3.52 1.85 15.13
C VAL A 67 -2.01 2.09 15.07
N ASN A 68 -1.28 1.33 14.25
CA ASN A 68 0.18 1.45 14.16
C ASN A 68 0.65 1.26 12.71
N VAL A 69 1.45 2.20 12.23
CA VAL A 69 2.20 2.04 10.98
C VAL A 69 3.67 1.81 11.31
N LEU A 70 4.22 0.72 10.80
CA LEU A 70 5.62 0.37 11.00
C LEU A 70 6.53 1.36 10.24
N LYS A 71 7.72 1.62 10.77
CA LYS A 71 8.71 2.46 10.09
C LYS A 71 9.37 1.67 8.95
N ALA A 72 9.39 2.25 7.75
CA ALA A 72 10.10 1.74 6.59
C ALA A 72 10.51 2.91 5.67
N ASP A 73 11.29 2.61 4.63
CA ASP A 73 11.70 3.63 3.65
C ASP A 73 10.54 4.03 2.73
N ALA A 74 9.63 3.09 2.44
CA ALA A 74 8.42 3.35 1.67
C ALA A 74 7.23 2.51 2.13
N ILE A 75 6.05 3.10 1.98
CA ILE A 75 4.76 2.44 2.14
C ILE A 75 4.15 2.28 0.75
N PHE A 76 3.79 1.07 0.39
CA PHE A 76 3.06 0.73 -0.82
C PHE A 76 1.61 0.40 -0.46
N MET A 77 0.67 0.99 -1.17
CA MET A 77 -0.77 0.73 -1.00
C MET A 77 -1.39 0.51 -2.36
N LYS A 78 -1.98 -0.67 -2.58
CA LYS A 78 -2.65 -1.02 -3.83
C LYS A 78 -4.13 -1.29 -3.59
N TYR A 79 -5.00 -0.63 -4.34
CA TYR A 79 -6.47 -0.69 -4.24
C TYR A 79 -7.08 -0.23 -2.91
N PHE A 80 -6.30 -0.08 -1.85
CA PHE A 80 -6.77 0.35 -0.53
C PHE A 80 -7.58 1.66 -0.56
N LEU A 81 -7.04 2.71 -1.19
CA LEU A 81 -7.68 4.02 -1.25
C LEU A 81 -9.02 4.01 -2.02
N ARG A 82 -9.23 3.07 -2.95
CA ARG A 82 -10.51 2.92 -3.64
C ARG A 82 -11.61 2.45 -2.69
N LEU A 83 -11.26 1.62 -1.71
CA LEU A 83 -12.24 0.97 -0.83
C LEU A 83 -12.78 1.94 0.23
N ILE A 84 -12.05 3.00 0.56
CA ILE A 84 -12.31 3.82 1.74
C ILE A 84 -12.78 5.23 1.35
N SER A 85 -13.67 5.83 2.14
CA SER A 85 -14.21 7.17 1.93
C SER A 85 -13.20 8.28 2.27
N HIS A 86 -13.33 9.44 1.62
CA HIS A 86 -12.41 10.59 1.76
C HIS A 86 -12.11 11.05 3.20
N PRO A 87 -13.10 11.24 4.10
CA PRO A 87 -12.82 11.76 5.45
C PRO A 87 -12.00 10.80 6.32
N ILE A 88 -11.97 9.50 6.00
CA ILE A 88 -11.15 8.53 6.71
C ILE A 88 -9.68 8.63 6.29
N VAL A 89 -9.40 9.10 5.06
CA VAL A 89 -8.03 9.18 4.55
C VAL A 89 -7.29 10.45 4.98
N SER A 90 -8.01 11.57 5.15
CA SER A 90 -7.39 12.87 5.44
C SER A 90 -7.14 13.18 6.93
N SER A 91 -7.41 12.24 7.84
CA SER A 91 -7.09 12.40 9.26
C SER A 91 -5.70 11.83 9.59
N ASN A 92 -4.87 12.59 10.30
CA ASN A 92 -3.46 12.28 10.64
C ASN A 92 -3.21 11.00 11.48
N LEU A 93 -4.24 10.20 11.72
CA LEU A 93 -4.14 8.79 12.09
C LEU A 93 -5.45 8.20 11.56
N ILE A 94 -5.33 7.38 10.52
CA ILE A 94 -6.47 6.76 9.86
C ILE A 94 -7.27 6.07 10.98
N THR A 95 -8.50 6.50 11.24
CA THR A 95 -9.32 6.03 12.37
C THR A 95 -10.36 5.01 11.90
N SER A 96 -10.56 4.00 12.75
CA SER A 96 -11.44 2.82 12.62
C SER A 96 -12.75 3.03 11.87
N CYS A 97 -13.00 2.21 10.84
CA CYS A 97 -14.33 1.68 10.56
C CYS A 97 -14.26 0.31 9.86
N TRP A 98 -14.91 -0.66 10.50
CA TRP A 98 -15.05 -2.06 10.12
C TRP A 98 -16.02 -2.26 8.95
N LEU A 99 -15.78 -3.35 8.21
CA LEU A 99 -16.76 -4.28 7.61
C LEU A 99 -18.15 -3.69 7.28
N HIS A 100 -18.20 -2.80 6.29
CA HIS A 100 -19.28 -2.56 5.30
C HIS A 100 -18.97 -1.18 4.73
N ASN A 101 -18.31 -1.08 3.57
CA ASN A 101 -17.93 0.20 2.95
C ASN A 101 -19.11 0.76 2.12
N PRO A 102 -19.89 1.75 2.59
CA PRO A 102 -20.93 2.38 1.78
C PRO A 102 -20.37 3.60 1.02
N GLY A 103 -19.05 3.80 0.97
CA GLY A 103 -18.43 5.05 0.53
C GLY A 103 -17.13 4.93 -0.27
N GLY A 104 -16.76 3.72 -0.71
CA GLY A 104 -15.64 3.54 -1.63
C GLY A 104 -15.95 4.20 -2.98
N LYS A 105 -15.00 4.96 -3.52
CA LYS A 105 -15.11 5.56 -4.85
C LYS A 105 -13.78 5.56 -5.58
N GLU A 106 -13.86 5.48 -6.90
CA GLU A 106 -12.75 5.90 -7.75
C GLU A 106 -12.52 7.40 -7.57
N ARG A 107 -11.26 7.83 -7.70
CA ARG A 107 -10.85 9.21 -7.52
C ARG A 107 -10.09 9.69 -8.75
N THR A 108 -10.34 10.93 -9.10
CA THR A 108 -9.54 11.68 -10.07
C THR A 108 -8.15 11.96 -9.52
N GLU A 109 -7.22 12.31 -10.40
CA GLU A 109 -5.88 12.75 -10.01
C GLU A 109 -5.92 13.92 -9.02
N LYS A 110 -6.85 14.87 -9.23
CA LYS A 110 -7.01 16.03 -8.35
C LYS A 110 -7.47 15.64 -6.95
N GLU A 111 -8.37 14.67 -6.84
CA GLU A 111 -8.82 14.17 -5.54
C GLU A 111 -7.70 13.44 -4.79
N PHE A 112 -6.80 12.74 -5.50
CA PHE A 112 -5.61 12.15 -4.89
C PHE A 112 -4.60 13.20 -4.43
N GLU A 113 -4.39 14.26 -5.22
CA GLU A 113 -3.53 15.38 -4.84
C GLU A 113 -4.05 16.07 -3.57
N VAL A 114 -5.34 16.40 -3.51
CA VAL A 114 -5.99 17.01 -2.33
C VAL A 114 -5.81 16.12 -1.10
N LEU A 115 -6.09 14.82 -1.23
CA LEU A 115 -5.94 13.86 -0.15
C LEU A 115 -4.49 13.74 0.35
N SER A 116 -3.50 13.81 -0.55
CA SER A 116 -2.08 13.84 -0.19
C SER A 116 -1.73 15.07 0.65
N VAL A 117 -2.17 16.25 0.20
CA VAL A 117 -1.92 17.51 0.90
C VAL A 117 -2.62 17.56 2.26
N GLU A 118 -3.89 17.13 2.33
CA GLU A 118 -4.65 17.09 3.60
C GLU A 118 -4.04 16.11 4.62
N SER A 119 -3.42 15.03 4.14
CA SER A 119 -2.70 14.05 4.98
C SER A 119 -1.29 14.51 5.38
N GLY A 120 -0.91 15.75 5.04
CA GLY A 120 0.37 16.35 5.43
C GLY A 120 1.57 16.02 4.53
N PHE A 121 1.37 15.41 3.36
CA PHE A 121 2.46 15.18 2.41
C PHE A 121 2.84 16.48 1.69
N ALA A 122 4.14 16.68 1.47
CA ALA A 122 4.67 17.88 0.81
C ALA A 122 4.40 17.92 -0.71
N GLY A 123 3.97 16.81 -1.32
CA GLY A 123 3.73 16.75 -2.76
C GLY A 123 3.01 15.49 -3.21
N PHE A 124 2.57 15.51 -4.46
CA PHE A 124 1.91 14.40 -5.14
C PHE A 124 2.38 14.34 -6.59
N LYS A 125 2.53 13.12 -7.13
CA LYS A 125 2.95 12.90 -8.52
C LYS A 125 2.42 11.58 -9.06
N VAL A 126 1.74 11.63 -10.21
CA VAL A 126 1.47 10.44 -11.01
C VAL A 126 2.71 10.10 -11.82
N VAL A 127 3.24 8.88 -11.64
CA VAL A 127 4.53 8.47 -12.24
C VAL A 127 4.34 7.62 -13.50
N CYS A 128 3.41 6.66 -13.47
CA CYS A 128 3.14 5.79 -14.62
C CYS A 128 1.73 5.20 -14.57
N SER A 129 1.26 4.68 -15.71
CA SER A 129 0.05 3.87 -15.81
C SER A 129 0.39 2.51 -16.40
N ALA A 130 0.15 1.44 -15.64
CA ALA A 130 0.54 0.08 -16.01
C ALA A 130 -0.60 -0.78 -16.57
N PHE A 131 -1.85 -0.33 -16.44
CA PHE A 131 -3.04 -1.05 -16.89
C PHE A 131 -4.07 -0.09 -17.45
N ASN A 132 -3.78 0.44 -18.64
CA ASN A 132 -4.76 0.98 -19.56
C ASN A 132 -4.47 0.37 -20.94
N SER A 133 -5.27 -0.63 -21.30
CA SER A 133 -5.63 -1.05 -22.66
C SER A 133 -6.92 -1.84 -22.53
#